data_AF-A0A191WBD7-F1
#
_entry.id   AF-A0A191WBD7-F1
#
_cell.length_a   1.000
_cell.length_b   1.000
_cell.length_c   1.000
_cell.angle_alpha   90.00
_cell.angle_beta   90.00
_cell.angle_gamma   90.00
#
_symmetry.space_group_name_H-M   'P 1'
#
loop_
_entity.id
_entity.type
_entity.pdbx_description
1 polymer ?
#
loop_
_entity_poly.entity_id
_entity_poly.type
_entity_poly.pdbx_seq_one_letter_code
_entity_poly.pdbx_strand_id
1 'polypeptide(L)'
;MTAFAPPHQTPVAQAARLDLPLYGATFGQSVSRFFRNYARFSGRASRSEFWWAYLFQSIIGFVLGTLLGIVLMIAMLAVFASAVQGNTETLGAFGIPQVTIDVVVAIGVPTIVSLVLLLPLLVPSIAVTVRRLHDTNRSGWWYLLSLVPVGGYVVLVFAILEPDPAGARFDVR
;
A
#
# COMPACT_ATOMS: atom_id res chain seq x y z
N MET A 1 32.01 -13.85 -4.75
CA MET A 1 32.29 -14.16 -6.17
C MET A 1 31.19 -13.53 -7.01
N THR A 2 31.55 -12.42 -7.64
CA THR A 2 30.93 -11.71 -8.78
C THR A 2 29.39 -11.62 -8.85
N ALA A 3 28.87 -10.51 -8.34
CA ALA A 3 27.58 -9.97 -8.77
C ALA A 3 27.65 -9.70 -10.30
N PHE A 4 27.04 -10.57 -11.09
CA PHE A 4 26.90 -10.40 -12.53
C PHE A 4 25.86 -9.31 -12.78
N ALA A 5 26.31 -8.05 -12.77
CA ALA A 5 25.54 -6.96 -13.32
C ALA A 5 25.48 -7.14 -14.85
N PRO A 6 24.29 -7.10 -15.49
CA PRO A 6 24.21 -6.97 -16.94
C PRO A 6 24.98 -5.70 -17.40
N PRO A 7 25.48 -5.66 -18.65
CA PRO A 7 26.43 -4.64 -19.11
C PRO A 7 25.94 -3.24 -18.74
N HIS A 8 26.83 -2.50 -18.07
CA HIS A 8 26.56 -1.26 -17.35
C HIS A 8 25.87 -0.21 -18.22
N GLN A 9 24.54 -0.27 -18.34
CA GLN A 9 23.74 0.89 -18.64
C GLN A 9 23.96 1.87 -17.48
N THR A 10 24.36 3.10 -17.80
CA THR A 10 24.51 4.16 -16.80
C THR A 10 23.22 4.30 -15.98
N PRO A 11 23.28 4.72 -14.70
CA PRO A 11 22.09 4.84 -13.83
C PRO A 11 20.93 5.62 -14.48
N VAL A 12 21.26 6.57 -15.37
CA VAL A 12 20.31 7.36 -16.17
C VAL A 12 19.56 6.50 -17.20
N ALA A 13 20.25 5.60 -17.90
CA ALA A 13 19.65 4.71 -18.89
C ALA A 13 18.78 3.63 -18.22
N GLN A 14 19.19 3.12 -17.05
CA GLN A 14 18.39 2.20 -16.25
C GLN A 14 17.14 2.88 -15.70
N ALA A 15 17.24 4.14 -15.25
CA ALA A 15 16.09 4.90 -14.77
C ALA A 15 14.98 5.05 -15.84
N ALA A 16 15.36 5.18 -17.12
CA ALA A 16 14.45 5.27 -18.25
C ALA A 16 13.70 3.96 -18.55
N ARG A 17 14.32 2.80 -18.27
CA ARG A 17 13.73 1.47 -18.47
C ARG A 17 12.92 1.05 -17.25
N LEU A 18 11.60 1.18 -17.34
CA LEU A 18 10.64 0.85 -16.25
C LEU A 18 10.49 -0.66 -15.98
N ASP A 19 10.96 -1.49 -16.90
CA ASP A 19 10.98 -2.95 -16.87
C ASP A 19 12.14 -3.53 -16.02
N LEU A 20 13.26 -2.80 -15.94
CA LEU A 20 14.48 -3.24 -15.29
C LEU A 20 14.55 -2.77 -13.83
N PRO A 21 15.17 -3.57 -12.94
CA PRO A 21 15.34 -3.20 -11.53
C PRO A 21 16.32 -2.02 -11.41
N LEU A 22 15.89 -0.95 -10.74
CA LEU A 22 16.75 0.21 -10.48
C LEU A 22 17.48 0.05 -9.15
N TYR A 23 18.74 -0.36 -9.19
CA TYR A 23 19.57 -0.48 -7.99
C TYR A 23 19.97 0.90 -7.47
N GLY A 24 19.89 1.10 -6.15
CA GLY A 24 20.25 2.37 -5.52
C GLY A 24 19.26 3.51 -5.82
N ALA A 25 18.00 3.18 -6.08
CA ALA A 25 16.94 4.16 -6.33
C ALA A 25 16.83 5.16 -5.18
N THR A 26 16.64 6.44 -5.51
CA THR A 26 16.29 7.47 -4.53
C THR A 26 14.80 7.41 -4.18
N PHE A 27 14.40 8.09 -3.12
CA PHE A 27 12.99 8.19 -2.72
C PHE A 27 12.11 8.69 -3.87
N GLY A 28 12.46 9.83 -4.49
CA GLY A 28 11.68 10.42 -5.58
C GLY A 28 11.59 9.53 -6.82
N GLN A 29 12.68 8.84 -7.18
CA GLN A 29 12.68 7.89 -8.29
C GLN A 29 11.75 6.70 -8.03
N SER A 30 11.76 6.18 -6.80
CA SER A 30 10.92 5.04 -6.40
C SER A 30 9.43 5.42 -6.39
N VAL A 31 9.08 6.59 -5.85
CA VAL A 31 7.69 7.10 -5.87
C VAL A 31 7.22 7.36 -7.31
N SER A 32 8.08 7.93 -8.17
CA SER A 32 7.75 8.13 -9.58
C SER A 32 7.50 6.79 -10.29
N ARG A 33 8.34 5.78 -10.05
CA ARG A 33 8.16 4.43 -10.59
C ARG A 33 6.93 3.71 -10.03
N PHE A 34 6.60 3.93 -8.77
CA PHE A 34 5.41 3.39 -8.12
C PHE A 34 4.14 3.80 -8.88
N PHE A 35 4.01 5.09 -9.21
CA PHE A 35 2.87 5.58 -9.99
C PHE A 35 2.97 5.28 -11.49
N ARG A 36 4.16 5.25 -12.09
CA ARG A 36 4.33 4.94 -13.53
C ARG A 36 4.09 3.47 -13.87
N ASN A 37 4.45 2.56 -12.96
CA ASN A 37 4.22 1.12 -13.11
C ASN A 37 3.02 0.62 -12.28
N TYR A 38 2.02 1.47 -12.05
CA TYR A 38 0.97 1.17 -11.07
C TYR A 38 0.17 -0.10 -11.39
N ALA A 39 -0.09 -0.39 -12.68
CA ALA A 39 -0.80 -1.58 -13.14
C ALA A 39 0.11 -2.57 -13.91
N ARG A 40 1.43 -2.42 -13.81
CA ARG A 40 2.38 -3.29 -14.50
C ARG A 40 2.92 -4.36 -13.54
N PHE A 41 2.44 -5.58 -13.73
CA PHE A 41 2.84 -6.74 -12.92
C PHE A 41 4.07 -7.48 -13.48
N SER A 42 4.51 -7.15 -14.70
CA SER A 42 5.71 -7.73 -15.32
C SER A 42 6.98 -6.93 -14.97
N GLY A 43 8.14 -7.59 -15.09
CA GLY A 43 9.44 -7.02 -14.72
C GLY A 43 9.83 -7.26 -13.27
N ARG A 44 10.94 -6.64 -12.86
CA ARG A 44 11.55 -6.80 -11.53
C ARG A 44 11.66 -5.46 -10.80
N ALA A 45 11.57 -5.52 -9.47
CA ALA A 45 11.80 -4.37 -8.60
C ALA A 45 12.98 -4.67 -7.69
N SER A 46 13.95 -3.75 -7.64
CA SER A 46 15.09 -3.86 -6.74
C SER A 46 14.65 -3.70 -5.27
N ARG A 47 15.50 -4.13 -4.34
CA ARG A 47 15.30 -3.91 -2.89
C ARG A 47 15.06 -2.44 -2.55
N SER A 48 15.88 -1.53 -3.09
CA SER A 48 15.76 -0.10 -2.81
C SER A 48 14.47 0.49 -3.37
N GLU A 49 14.03 0.08 -4.57
CA GLU A 49 12.76 0.53 -5.16
C GLU A 49 11.57 0.07 -4.30
N PHE A 50 11.60 -1.18 -3.84
CA PHE A 50 10.55 -1.75 -2.98
C PHE A 50 10.49 -1.05 -1.61
N TRP A 51 11.62 -0.91 -0.92
CA TRP A 51 11.63 -0.34 0.44
C TRP A 51 11.24 1.14 0.47
N TRP A 52 11.63 1.93 -0.53
CA TRP A 52 11.15 3.30 -0.64
C TRP A 52 9.65 3.40 -0.94
N ALA A 53 9.12 2.51 -1.80
CA ALA A 53 7.68 2.43 -2.04
C ALA A 53 6.92 2.01 -0.76
N TYR A 54 7.46 1.05 0.00
CA TYR A 54 6.89 0.63 1.28
C TYR A 54 6.90 1.75 2.32
N LEU A 55 8.00 2.52 2.42
CA LEU A 55 8.07 3.69 3.29
C LEU A 55 7.04 4.75 2.89
N PHE A 56 6.94 5.07 1.61
CA PHE A 56 5.94 6.01 1.09
C PHE A 56 4.52 5.58 1.47
N GLN A 57 4.18 4.30 1.26
CA GLN A 57 2.89 3.75 1.64
C GLN A 57 2.65 3.82 3.15
N SER A 58 3.68 3.55 3.95
CA SER A 58 3.62 3.59 5.42
C SER A 58 3.39 5.00 5.94
N ILE A 59 4.04 6.01 5.35
CA ILE A 59 3.83 7.43 5.70
C ILE A 59 2.41 7.86 5.37
N ILE A 60 1.91 7.53 4.18
CA ILE A 60 0.52 7.85 3.80
C ILE A 60 -0.47 7.17 4.74
N GLY A 61 -0.27 5.88 5.04
CA GLY A 61 -1.11 5.14 5.98
C GLY A 61 -1.09 5.74 7.38
N PHE A 62 0.07 6.16 7.88
CA PHE A 62 0.20 6.79 9.20
C PHE A 62 -0.51 8.14 9.26
N VAL A 63 -0.33 9.00 8.25
CA VAL A 63 -0.97 10.31 8.16
C VAL A 63 -2.49 10.14 8.06
N LEU A 64 -2.98 9.33 7.11
CA LEU A 64 -4.42 9.08 6.95
C LEU A 64 -5.04 8.44 8.19
N GLY A 65 -4.35 7.48 8.83
CA GLY A 65 -4.81 6.84 10.06
C GLY A 65 -4.90 7.80 11.24
N THR A 66 -3.91 8.67 11.41
CA THR A 66 -3.93 9.71 12.45
C THR A 66 -5.05 10.71 12.22
N LEU A 67 -5.23 11.18 10.98
CA LEU A 67 -6.31 12.10 10.62
C LEU A 67 -7.68 11.45 10.82
N LEU A 68 -7.87 10.19 10.40
CA LEU A 68 -9.09 9.43 10.65
C LEU A 68 -9.35 9.30 12.15
N GLY A 69 -8.34 8.97 12.95
CA GLY A 69 -8.45 8.87 14.41
C GLY A 69 -8.90 10.18 15.06
N ILE A 70 -8.34 11.32 14.63
CA ILE A 70 -8.74 12.65 15.13
C ILE A 70 -10.20 12.95 14.74
N VAL A 71 -10.58 12.70 13.48
CA VAL A 71 -11.97 12.92 13.00
C VAL A 71 -12.95 12.03 13.76
N LEU A 72 -12.63 10.75 13.95
CA LEU A 72 -13.45 9.82 14.73
C LEU A 72 -13.55 10.24 16.20
N MET A 73 -12.46 10.74 16.80
CA MET A 73 -12.47 11.25 18.17
C MET A 73 -13.42 12.44 18.32
N ILE A 74 -13.36 13.40 17.40
CA ILE A 74 -14.24 14.58 17.40
C ILE A 74 -15.70 14.16 17.16
N ALA A 75 -15.94 13.26 16.19
CA ALA A 75 -17.26 12.78 15.87
C ALA A 75 -17.89 12.00 17.05
N MET A 76 -17.12 11.12 17.71
CA MET A 76 -17.57 10.39 18.90
C MET A 76 -17.82 11.32 20.10
N LEU A 77 -17.00 12.35 20.29
CA LEU A 77 -17.23 13.36 21.32
C LEU A 77 -18.57 14.08 21.09
N ALA A 78 -18.91 14.40 19.84
CA ALA A 78 -20.19 15.03 19.50
C ALA A 78 -21.38 14.10 19.81
N VAL A 79 -21.30 12.81 19.42
CA VAL A 79 -22.35 11.82 19.75
C VAL A 79 -22.51 11.67 21.27
N PHE A 80 -21.39 11.59 22.00
CA PHE A 80 -21.42 11.48 23.45
C PHE A 80 -22.06 12.71 24.11
N ALA A 81 -21.73 13.92 23.64
CA ALA A 81 -22.33 15.15 24.13
C ALA A 81 -23.86 15.17 23.91
N SER A 82 -24.32 14.69 22.74
CA SER A 82 -25.76 14.53 22.44
C SER A 82 -26.46 13.55 23.38
N ALA A 83 -25.79 12.45 23.74
CA ALA A 83 -26.32 11.46 24.69
C ALA A 83 -26.42 12.01 26.12
N VAL A 84 -25.44 12.81 26.56
CA VAL A 84 -25.44 13.44 27.89
C VAL A 84 -26.57 14.46 28.05
N GLN A 85 -26.97 15.15 26.96
CA GLN A 85 -28.02 16.16 26.99
C GLN A 85 -29.45 15.58 27.10
N GLY A 86 -29.61 14.26 27.10
CA GLY A 86 -30.94 13.62 27.23
C GLY A 86 -31.78 13.64 25.95
N ASN A 87 -31.18 14.01 24.81
CA ASN A 87 -31.85 14.04 23.50
C ASN A 87 -32.01 12.63 22.87
N THR A 88 -32.05 11.58 23.68
CA THR A 88 -32.08 10.18 23.22
C THR A 88 -33.48 9.70 22.82
N GLU A 89 -34.52 10.45 23.16
CA GLU A 89 -35.92 10.10 22.84
C GLU A 89 -36.37 10.58 21.45
N THR A 90 -35.56 11.41 20.78
CA THR A 90 -35.85 11.84 19.40
C THR A 90 -35.81 10.65 18.44
N LEU A 91 -36.97 10.30 17.89
CA LEU A 91 -37.09 9.33 16.80
C LEU A 91 -36.59 10.00 15.51
N GLY A 92 -35.54 9.44 14.92
CA GLY A 92 -35.01 9.85 13.64
C GLY A 92 -35.84 9.29 12.47
N ALA A 93 -35.29 9.39 11.26
CA ALA A 93 -35.91 8.80 10.09
C ALA A 93 -36.12 7.28 10.28
N PHE A 94 -37.18 6.75 9.68
CA PHE A 94 -37.53 5.32 9.72
C PHE A 94 -37.84 4.75 11.12
N GLY A 95 -38.15 5.61 12.10
CA GLY A 95 -38.48 5.17 13.48
C GLY A 95 -37.28 4.65 14.26
N ILE A 96 -36.06 4.88 13.76
CA ILE A 96 -34.81 4.50 14.42
C ILE A 96 -34.41 5.63 15.39
N PRO A 97 -33.97 5.34 16.63
CA PRO A 97 -33.48 6.36 17.55
C PRO A 97 -32.35 7.19 16.92
N GLN A 98 -32.43 8.52 17.00
CA GLN A 98 -31.48 9.43 16.32
C GLN A 98 -30.02 9.15 16.70
N VAL A 99 -29.74 8.79 17.97
CA VAL A 99 -28.40 8.42 18.44
C VAL A 99 -27.77 7.27 17.65
N THR A 100 -28.59 6.34 17.14
CA THR A 100 -28.10 5.22 16.32
C THR A 100 -27.60 5.72 14.97
N ILE A 101 -28.34 6.66 14.36
CA ILE A 101 -27.95 7.29 13.09
C ILE A 101 -26.66 8.08 13.30
N ASP A 102 -26.58 8.87 14.37
CA ASP A 102 -25.42 9.70 14.66
C ASP A 102 -24.15 8.85 14.84
N VAL A 103 -24.22 7.70 15.54
CA VAL A 103 -23.10 6.75 15.68
C VAL A 103 -22.70 6.16 14.32
N VAL A 104 -23.67 5.67 13.54
CA VAL A 104 -23.40 5.05 12.24
C VAL A 104 -22.78 6.04 11.28
N VAL A 105 -23.24 7.29 11.27
CA VAL A 105 -22.66 8.35 10.42
C VAL A 105 -21.28 8.74 10.91
N ALA A 106 -21.10 8.93 12.23
CA ALA A 106 -19.84 9.33 12.83
C ALA A 106 -18.71 8.31 12.59
N ILE A 107 -19.02 7.01 12.54
CA ILE A 107 -18.04 5.96 12.25
C ILE A 107 -17.99 5.67 10.74
N GLY A 108 -19.15 5.50 10.12
CA GLY A 108 -19.30 5.02 8.75
C GLY A 108 -18.78 6.00 7.70
N VAL A 109 -19.12 7.30 7.82
CA VAL A 109 -18.70 8.27 6.79
C VAL A 109 -17.18 8.42 6.75
N PRO A 110 -16.48 8.69 7.87
CA PRO A 110 -15.03 8.82 7.85
C PRO A 110 -14.32 7.54 7.39
N THR A 111 -14.80 6.36 7.82
CA THR A 111 -14.20 5.08 7.42
C THR A 111 -14.37 4.80 5.92
N ILE A 112 -15.56 5.03 5.36
CA ILE A 112 -15.80 4.88 3.91
C ILE A 112 -14.94 5.86 3.12
N VAL A 113 -14.86 7.13 3.53
CA VAL A 113 -14.02 8.13 2.86
C VAL A 113 -12.55 7.71 2.87
N SER A 114 -12.02 7.28 4.03
CA SER A 114 -10.65 6.80 4.12
C SER A 114 -10.39 5.57 3.26
N LEU A 115 -11.34 4.63 3.17
CA LEU A 115 -11.22 3.47 2.29
C LEU A 115 -11.13 3.89 0.82
N VAL A 116 -12.01 4.78 0.37
CA VAL A 116 -12.01 5.30 -1.00
C VAL A 116 -10.69 5.99 -1.35
N LEU A 117 -10.11 6.75 -0.43
CA LEU A 117 -8.80 7.41 -0.62
C LEU A 117 -7.63 6.42 -0.73
N LEU A 118 -7.74 5.23 -0.13
CA LEU A 118 -6.69 4.21 -0.18
C LEU A 118 -6.78 3.29 -1.41
N LEU A 119 -7.94 3.19 -2.06
CA LEU A 119 -8.14 2.32 -3.23
C LEU A 119 -7.12 2.54 -4.37
N PRO A 120 -6.77 3.78 -4.76
CA PRO A 120 -5.79 4.00 -5.84
C PRO A 120 -4.39 3.49 -5.50
N LEU A 121 -4.05 3.36 -4.21
CA LEU A 121 -2.75 2.88 -3.75
C LEU A 121 -2.70 1.34 -3.67
N LEU A 122 -3.85 0.67 -3.63
CA LEU A 122 -3.93 -0.78 -3.54
C LEU A 122 -3.28 -1.46 -4.75
N VAL A 123 -3.65 -1.06 -5.96
CA VAL A 123 -3.12 -1.65 -7.21
C VAL A 123 -1.59 -1.52 -7.32
N PRO A 124 -0.98 -0.32 -7.19
CA PRO A 124 0.47 -0.19 -7.25
C PRO A 124 1.20 -0.92 -6.11
N SER A 125 0.60 -1.04 -4.93
CA SER A 125 1.18 -1.80 -3.80
C SER A 125 1.31 -3.30 -4.12
N ILE A 126 0.30 -3.87 -4.76
CA ILE A 126 0.32 -5.26 -5.22
C ILE A 126 1.34 -5.39 -6.35
N ALA A 127 1.32 -4.46 -7.32
CA ALA A 127 2.22 -4.49 -8.47
C ALA A 127 3.70 -4.45 -8.08
N VAL A 128 4.10 -3.57 -7.14
CA VAL A 128 5.49 -3.50 -6.68
C VAL A 128 5.91 -4.75 -5.90
N THR A 129 4.99 -5.34 -5.13
CA THR A 129 5.26 -6.57 -4.37
C THR A 129 5.42 -7.77 -5.30
N VAL A 130 4.58 -7.90 -6.33
CA VAL A 130 4.70 -8.94 -7.36
C VAL A 130 6.03 -8.80 -8.12
N ARG A 131 6.40 -7.58 -8.53
CA ARG A 131 7.71 -7.32 -9.18
C ARG A 131 8.89 -7.67 -8.27
N ARG A 132 8.75 -7.50 -6.95
CA ARG A 132 9.77 -7.91 -5.99
C ARG A 132 9.86 -9.43 -5.83
N LEU A 133 8.72 -10.13 -5.87
CA LEU A 133 8.70 -11.60 -5.87
C LEU A 133 9.42 -12.17 -7.11
N HIS A 134 9.19 -11.57 -8.28
CA HIS A 134 9.89 -11.93 -9.52
C HIS A 134 11.42 -11.76 -9.42
N ASP A 135 11.88 -10.74 -8.68
CA ASP A 135 13.31 -10.50 -8.44
C ASP A 135 13.96 -11.62 -7.60
N THR A 136 13.18 -12.32 -6.78
CA THR A 136 13.60 -13.54 -6.06
C THR A 136 13.24 -14.84 -6.80
N ASN A 137 12.98 -14.76 -8.10
CA ASN A 137 12.62 -15.88 -8.98
C ASN A 137 11.31 -16.61 -8.60
N ARG A 138 10.42 -15.97 -7.84
CA ARG A 138 9.12 -16.51 -7.43
C ARG A 138 7.98 -15.92 -8.27
N SER A 139 6.94 -16.70 -8.55
CA SER A 139 5.76 -16.22 -9.27
C SER A 139 4.93 -15.22 -8.43
N GLY A 140 4.27 -14.27 -9.08
CA GLY A 140 3.35 -13.33 -8.42
C GLY A 140 2.24 -13.98 -7.58
N TRP A 141 1.86 -15.24 -7.85
CA TRP A 141 0.93 -16.02 -7.03
C TRP A 141 1.34 -16.19 -5.57
N TRP A 142 2.63 -16.10 -5.25
CA TRP A 142 3.11 -16.12 -3.86
C TRP A 142 2.61 -14.91 -3.05
N TYR A 143 2.14 -13.85 -3.71
CA TYR A 143 1.47 -12.74 -3.06
C TYR A 143 0.19 -13.17 -2.34
N LEU A 144 -0.53 -14.21 -2.81
CA LEU A 144 -1.75 -14.68 -2.15
C LEU A 144 -1.51 -15.20 -0.73
N LEU A 145 -0.27 -15.54 -0.36
CA LEU A 145 0.05 -15.85 1.03
C LEU A 145 -0.21 -14.67 1.96
N SER A 146 -0.14 -13.43 1.46
CA SER A 146 -0.48 -12.23 2.26
C SER A 146 -1.94 -12.19 2.71
N LEU A 147 -2.84 -12.97 2.08
CA LEU A 147 -4.24 -13.12 2.51
C LEU A 147 -4.37 -13.99 3.77
N VAL A 148 -3.37 -14.82 4.05
CA VAL A 148 -3.29 -15.61 5.28
C VAL A 148 -2.59 -14.75 6.35
N PRO A 149 -3.11 -14.65 7.59
CA PRO A 149 -2.56 -13.76 8.63
C PRO A 149 -1.04 -13.91 8.85
N VAL A 150 -0.51 -15.13 8.70
CA VAL A 150 0.93 -15.42 8.86
C VAL A 150 1.70 -15.32 7.54
N GLY A 151 1.05 -15.49 6.39
CA GLY A 151 1.73 -15.53 5.10
C GLY A 151 2.21 -14.17 4.60
N GLY A 152 1.66 -13.06 5.14
CA GLY A 152 2.21 -11.71 4.93
C GLY A 152 3.67 -11.60 5.39
N TYR A 153 4.03 -12.23 6.50
CA TYR A 153 5.41 -12.26 6.99
C TYR A 153 6.35 -13.02 6.04
N VAL A 154 5.85 -14.07 5.38
CA VAL A 154 6.62 -14.83 4.38
C VAL A 154 6.94 -13.95 3.17
N VAL A 155 5.98 -13.15 2.70
CA VAL A 155 6.19 -12.19 1.61
C VAL A 155 7.19 -11.09 2.01
N LEU A 156 7.14 -10.63 3.27
CA LEU A 156 8.15 -9.70 3.80
C LEU A 156 9.55 -10.30 3.84
N VAL A 157 9.69 -11.57 4.26
CA VAL A 157 10.97 -12.29 4.20
C VAL A 157 11.47 -12.33 2.76
N PHE A 158 10.62 -12.67 1.79
CA PHE A 158 10.99 -12.65 0.37
C PHE A 158 11.38 -11.25 -0.12
N ALA A 159 10.72 -10.20 0.37
CA ALA A 159 11.07 -8.83 0.04
C ALA A 159 12.46 -8.41 0.57
N ILE A 160 12.96 -9.07 1.62
CA ILE A 160 14.31 -8.85 2.18
C ILE A 160 15.38 -9.66 1.45
N LEU A 161 15.07 -10.85 0.93
CA LEU A 161 16.05 -11.78 0.32
C LEU A 161 16.87 -11.21 -0.85
N GLU A 162 18.01 -11.82 -1.16
CA GLU A 162 18.87 -11.37 -2.26
C GLU A 162 18.21 -11.64 -3.62
N PRO A 163 18.47 -10.78 -4.63
CA PRO A 163 18.00 -11.02 -5.99
C PRO A 163 18.63 -12.31 -6.53
N ASP A 164 17.82 -13.16 -7.17
CA ASP A 164 18.29 -14.37 -7.85
C ASP A 164 18.52 -14.04 -9.34
N PRO A 165 19.71 -14.31 -9.91
CA PRO A 165 19.97 -14.15 -11.34
C PRO A 165 18.92 -14.82 -12.25
N ALA A 166 18.33 -15.94 -11.82
CA ALA A 166 17.30 -16.64 -12.58
C ALA A 166 15.97 -15.85 -12.69
N GLY A 167 15.78 -14.81 -11.86
CA GLY A 167 14.64 -13.89 -11.95
C GLY A 167 14.59 -13.08 -13.26
N ALA A 168 15.69 -13.00 -14.01
CA ALA A 168 15.76 -12.30 -15.30
C ALA A 168 14.77 -12.83 -16.35
N ARG A 169 14.21 -14.03 -16.16
CA ARG A 169 13.14 -14.58 -17.02
C ARG A 169 11.84 -13.76 -17.02
N PHE A 170 11.63 -12.94 -15.99
CA PHE A 170 10.43 -12.09 -15.86
C PHE A 170 10.62 -10.69 -16.47
N ASP A 171 11.81 -10.40 -17.01
CA ASP A 171 12.05 -9.17 -17.76
C ASP A 171 11.37 -9.27 -19.12
N VAL A 172 10.64 -8.22 -19.48
CA VAL A 172 10.03 -8.12 -20.82
C VAL A 172 11.15 -7.80 -21.80
N ARG A 173 11.37 -8.66 -22.80
CA ARG A 173 12.37 -8.46 -23.87
C ARG A 173 12.09 -7.20 -24.67
#